data_AF-A0A7U5HZK1-F1
#
_entry.id   AF-A0A7U5HZK1-F1
#
_cell.length_a   1.000
_cell.length_b   1.000
_cell.length_c   1.000
_cell.angle_alpha   90.00
_cell.angle_beta   90.00
_cell.angle_gamma   90.00
#
_symmetry.space_group_name_H-M   'P 1'
#
loop_
_entity.id
_entity.type
_entity.pdbx_description
1 polymer ?
#
loop_
_entity_poly.entity_id
_entity_poly.type
_entity_poly.pdbx_seq_one_letter_code
_entity_poly.pdbx_strand_id
1 'polypeptide(L)'
;MCSKNANSTPQLLIKIAPYLWLISLCLPALHYDNEIYFGYETLVLGIIFGWLGLIFQAYSNITFLFSIYMINRQKNPIKLAAFTFILGFSSLFITQIVATGDKGVYDSDIELKLWGAGIWICSYLALLLGTVWNYIIDRGIIEKS
;
A
#
# COMPACT_ATOMS: atom_id res chain seq x y z
N MET A 1 -25.02 7.53 -26.73
CA MET A 1 -23.68 6.92 -26.93
C MET A 1 -22.66 7.97 -26.51
N CYS A 2 -21.73 7.84 -25.56
CA CYS A 2 -21.23 6.71 -24.78
C CYS A 2 -20.58 7.34 -23.52
N SER A 3 -21.27 7.34 -22.37
CA SER A 3 -20.65 7.64 -21.07
C SER A 3 -19.93 6.37 -20.59
N LYS A 4 -18.81 6.01 -21.25
CA LYS A 4 -17.97 4.87 -20.86
C LYS A 4 -16.66 5.27 -20.18
N ASN A 5 -16.27 6.55 -20.25
CA ASN A 5 -15.00 7.04 -19.68
C ASN A 5 -15.08 7.52 -18.23
N ALA A 6 -16.26 7.87 -17.71
CA ALA A 6 -16.37 8.37 -16.33
C ALA A 6 -16.17 7.27 -15.27
N ASN A 7 -16.46 6.00 -15.62
CA ASN A 7 -16.42 4.86 -14.69
C ASN A 7 -15.10 4.07 -14.74
N SER A 8 -14.20 4.35 -15.69
CA SER A 8 -12.96 3.58 -15.85
C SER A 8 -11.88 3.96 -14.83
N THR A 9 -11.81 5.23 -14.43
CA THR A 9 -10.77 5.76 -13.53
C THR A 9 -10.75 5.14 -12.13
N PRO A 10 -11.88 5.02 -11.39
CA PRO A 10 -11.86 4.40 -10.06
C PRO A 10 -11.51 2.89 -10.14
N GLN A 11 -11.97 2.21 -11.19
CA GLN A 11 -11.65 0.81 -11.42
C GLN A 11 -10.17 0.62 -11.78
N LEU A 12 -9.57 1.57 -12.51
CA LEU A 12 -8.14 1.59 -12.80
C LEU A 12 -7.32 1.76 -11.52
N LEU A 13 -7.73 2.64 -10.60
CA LEU A 13 -7.06 2.87 -9.32
C LEU A 13 -7.08 1.61 -8.43
N ILE A 14 -8.23 0.94 -8.33
CA ILE A 14 -8.35 -0.32 -7.59
C ILE A 14 -7.46 -1.41 -8.23
N LYS A 15 -7.39 -1.45 -9.57
CA LYS A 15 -6.54 -2.41 -10.29
C LYS A 15 -5.05 -2.11 -10.15
N ILE A 16 -4.62 -0.85 -10.16
CA ILE A 16 -3.19 -0.48 -10.10
C ILE A 16 -2.62 -0.61 -8.68
N ALA A 17 -3.45 -0.43 -7.65
CA ALA A 17 -3.05 -0.52 -6.24
C ALA A 17 -2.24 -1.78 -5.89
N PRO A 18 -2.67 -3.03 -6.20
CA PRO A 18 -1.88 -4.22 -5.92
C PRO A 18 -0.54 -4.26 -6.64
N TYR A 19 -0.44 -3.71 -7.85
CA TYR A 19 0.84 -3.64 -8.57
C TYR A 19 1.79 -2.65 -7.90
N LEU A 20 1.29 -1.47 -7.51
CA LEU A 20 2.08 -0.50 -6.73
C LEU A 20 2.55 -1.13 -5.42
N TRP A 21 1.66 -1.84 -4.72
CA TRP A 21 2.01 -2.54 -3.49
C TRP A 21 3.10 -3.61 -3.74
N LEU A 22 2.99 -4.46 -4.76
CA LEU A 22 4.02 -5.45 -5.09
C LEU A 22 5.37 -4.81 -5.46
N ILE A 23 5.37 -3.74 -6.27
CA ILE A 23 6.58 -3.00 -6.64
C ILE A 23 7.23 -2.40 -5.39
N SER A 24 6.40 -1.82 -4.51
CA SER A 24 6.86 -1.27 -3.24
C SER A 24 7.48 -2.32 -2.34
N LEU A 25 7.08 -3.59 -2.50
CA LEU A 25 7.56 -4.80 -1.82
C LEU A 25 8.73 -5.50 -2.53
N CYS A 26 9.24 -4.95 -3.64
CA CYS A 26 10.45 -5.45 -4.29
C CYS A 26 11.60 -4.43 -4.27
N LEU A 27 11.33 -3.12 -4.24
CA LEU A 27 12.36 -2.08 -4.39
C LEU A 27 13.55 -2.21 -3.40
N PRO A 28 13.32 -2.25 -2.08
CA PRO A 28 14.39 -2.49 -1.10
C PRO A 28 15.25 -3.73 -1.33
N ALA A 29 14.69 -4.82 -1.87
CA ALA A 29 15.45 -6.04 -2.14
C ALA A 29 16.44 -5.87 -3.31
N LEU A 30 16.11 -5.00 -4.29
CA LEU A 30 16.99 -4.64 -5.40
C LEU A 30 18.21 -3.80 -4.95
N HIS A 31 18.26 -3.37 -3.69
CA HIS A 31 19.45 -2.70 -3.18
C HIS A 31 20.61 -3.68 -2.93
N TYR A 32 20.30 -4.95 -2.65
CA TYR A 32 21.28 -5.97 -2.29
C TYR A 32 21.84 -6.70 -3.52
N ASP A 33 22.15 -5.97 -4.59
CA ASP A 33 22.59 -6.52 -5.89
C ASP A 33 23.82 -7.45 -5.79
N ASN A 34 24.68 -7.25 -4.78
CA ASN A 34 25.87 -8.07 -4.54
C ASN A 34 25.70 -9.12 -3.42
N GLU A 35 24.56 -9.11 -2.73
CA GLU A 35 24.27 -9.95 -1.57
C GLU A 35 22.94 -10.69 -1.75
N ILE A 36 22.95 -11.64 -2.70
CA ILE A 36 21.75 -12.38 -3.15
C ILE A 36 20.95 -12.98 -1.97
N TYR A 37 21.63 -13.51 -0.96
CA TYR A 37 20.98 -14.07 0.23
C TYR A 37 20.18 -13.00 1.01
N PHE A 38 20.80 -11.86 1.29
CA PHE A 38 20.16 -10.75 2.00
C PHE A 38 19.04 -10.09 1.18
N GLY A 39 19.22 -9.99 -0.14
CA GLY A 39 18.16 -9.54 -1.06
C GLY A 39 16.95 -10.46 -1.04
N TYR A 40 17.15 -11.78 -1.08
CA TYR A 40 16.07 -12.76 -1.01
C TYR A 40 15.36 -12.75 0.34
N GLU A 41 16.11 -12.72 1.44
CA GLU A 41 15.56 -12.62 2.79
C GLU A 41 14.73 -11.34 2.95
N THR A 42 15.25 -10.21 2.47
CA THR A 42 14.57 -8.92 2.49
C THR A 42 13.27 -8.94 1.68
N LEU A 43 13.24 -9.63 0.54
CA LEU A 43 12.04 -9.79 -0.28
C LEU A 43 10.98 -10.67 0.41
N VAL A 44 11.38 -11.82 0.96
CA VAL A 44 10.46 -12.73 1.67
C VAL A 44 9.89 -12.07 2.92
N LEU A 45 10.74 -11.44 3.73
CA LEU A 45 10.31 -10.70 4.92
C LEU A 45 9.51 -9.45 4.56
N GLY A 46 9.88 -8.74 3.49
CA GLY A 46 9.14 -7.60 2.96
C GLY A 46 7.70 -7.97 2.60
N ILE A 47 7.52 -9.09 1.89
CA ILE A 47 6.20 -9.57 1.48
C ILE A 47 5.36 -10.00 2.69
N ILE A 48 5.94 -10.75 3.64
CA ILE A 48 5.20 -11.35 4.74
C ILE A 48 4.96 -10.33 5.87
N PHE A 49 6.00 -9.57 6.23
CA PHE A 49 6.04 -8.72 7.42
C PHE A 49 6.22 -7.24 7.13
N GLY A 50 6.52 -6.87 5.90
CA GLY A 50 7.00 -5.52 5.56
C GLY A 50 8.49 -5.37 5.81
N TRP A 51 9.08 -4.36 5.18
CA TRP A 51 10.52 -4.12 5.14
C TRP A 51 11.17 -3.83 6.47
N LEU A 52 10.39 -3.33 7.42
CA LEU A 52 10.91 -2.79 8.67
C LEU A 52 10.80 -3.82 9.81
N GLY A 53 10.43 -5.07 9.52
CA GLY A 53 10.37 -6.15 10.49
C GLY A 53 9.36 -5.94 11.62
N LEU A 54 8.45 -4.97 11.47
CA LEU A 54 7.46 -4.61 12.48
C LEU A 54 6.16 -5.36 12.25
N ILE A 55 5.65 -5.97 13.33
CA ILE A 55 4.34 -6.64 13.40
C ILE A 55 3.22 -5.77 12.80
N PHE A 56 3.29 -4.44 12.97
CA PHE A 56 2.30 -3.50 12.42
C PHE A 56 2.30 -3.42 10.88
N GLN A 57 3.46 -3.53 10.22
CA GLN A 57 3.50 -3.56 8.75
C GLN A 57 2.95 -4.88 8.20
N ALA A 58 3.20 -6.00 8.89
CA ALA A 58 2.59 -7.28 8.57
C ALA A 58 1.06 -7.17 8.58
N TYR A 59 0.49 -6.59 9.66
CA TYR A 59 -0.95 -6.35 9.74
C TYR A 59 -1.45 -5.42 8.64
N SER A 60 -0.71 -4.36 8.32
CA SER A 60 -1.07 -3.46 7.23
C SER A 60 -1.10 -4.16 5.87
N ASN A 61 -0.13 -5.03 5.58
CA ASN A 61 -0.08 -5.80 4.34
C ASN A 61 -1.26 -6.79 4.25
N ILE A 62 -1.57 -7.47 5.36
CA ILE A 62 -2.71 -8.40 5.43
C ILE A 62 -4.04 -7.65 5.23
N THR A 63 -4.22 -6.50 5.87
CA THR A 63 -5.46 -5.71 5.71
C THR A 63 -5.59 -5.11 4.31
N PHE A 64 -4.46 -4.81 3.65
CA PHE A 64 -4.44 -4.41 2.24
C PHE A 64 -4.97 -5.51 1.32
N LEU A 65 -4.44 -6.73 1.45
CA LEU A 65 -4.93 -7.88 0.69
C LEU A 65 -6.39 -8.21 1.01
N PHE A 66 -6.76 -8.14 2.29
CA PHE A 66 -8.14 -8.37 2.73
C PHE A 66 -9.10 -7.30 2.19
N SER A 67 -8.67 -6.04 2.08
CA SER A 67 -9.44 -4.97 1.45
C SER A 67 -9.71 -5.26 -0.01
N ILE A 68 -8.70 -5.65 -0.78
CA ILE A 68 -8.86 -6.04 -2.19
C ILE A 68 -9.86 -7.20 -2.31
N TYR A 69 -9.71 -8.23 -1.46
CA TYR A 69 -10.63 -9.37 -1.44
C TYR A 69 -12.08 -8.95 -1.20
N MET A 70 -12.32 -8.07 -0.23
CA MET A 70 -13.65 -7.61 0.15
C MET A 70 -14.26 -6.63 -0.86
N ILE A 71 -13.44 -5.80 -1.50
CA ILE A 71 -13.84 -4.94 -2.63
C ILE A 71 -14.35 -5.82 -3.78
N ASN A 72 -13.61 -6.86 -4.13
CA ASN A 72 -14.02 -7.82 -5.18
C ASN A 72 -15.29 -8.60 -4.82
N ARG A 73 -15.60 -8.74 -3.52
CA ARG A 73 -16.82 -9.38 -3.01
C ARG A 73 -17.95 -8.39 -2.68
N GLN A 74 -17.76 -7.09 -2.95
CA GLN A 74 -18.72 -6.00 -2.68
C GLN A 74 -19.20 -5.90 -1.22
N LYS A 75 -18.41 -6.35 -0.24
CA LYS A 75 -18.78 -6.30 1.18
C LYS A 75 -18.15 -5.10 1.88
N ASN A 76 -18.95 -4.07 2.18
CA ASN A 76 -18.55 -2.87 2.94
C ASN A 76 -17.15 -2.30 2.59
N PRO A 77 -16.87 -2.04 1.30
CA PRO A 77 -15.50 -1.82 0.82
C PRO A 77 -14.86 -0.53 1.37
N ILE A 78 -15.63 0.52 1.64
CA ILE A 78 -15.08 1.81 2.10
C ILE A 78 -14.52 1.75 3.50
N LYS A 79 -15.27 1.20 4.46
CA LYS A 79 -14.85 1.16 5.87
C LYS A 79 -13.54 0.38 6.00
N LEU A 80 -13.42 -0.70 5.22
CA LEU A 80 -12.25 -1.53 5.22
C LEU A 80 -11.07 -0.88 4.48
N ALA A 81 -11.29 -0.21 3.34
CA ALA A 81 -10.26 0.55 2.66
C ALA A 81 -9.73 1.72 3.52
N ALA A 82 -10.63 2.42 4.24
CA ALA A 82 -10.27 3.49 5.17
C ALA A 82 -9.50 2.94 6.38
N PHE A 83 -9.97 1.84 6.97
CA PHE A 83 -9.27 1.16 8.06
C PHE A 83 -7.86 0.71 7.64
N THR A 84 -7.75 0.14 6.45
CA THR A 84 -6.49 -0.31 5.86
C THR A 84 -5.54 0.84 5.59
N PHE A 85 -6.03 1.96 5.04
CA PHE A 85 -5.25 3.18 4.87
C PHE A 85 -4.75 3.73 6.20
N ILE A 86 -5.63 3.83 7.21
CA ILE A 86 -5.26 4.31 8.54
C ILE A 86 -4.22 3.40 9.17
N LEU A 87 -4.42 2.09 9.13
CA LEU A 87 -3.48 1.12 9.69
C LEU A 87 -2.11 1.21 9.00
N GLY A 88 -2.10 1.34 7.67
CA GLY A 88 -0.86 1.53 6.92
C GLY A 88 -0.16 2.84 7.25
N PHE A 89 -0.90 3.94 7.31
CA PHE A 89 -0.38 5.24 7.70
C PHE A 89 0.18 5.23 9.14
N SER A 90 -0.54 4.63 10.10
CA SER A 90 -0.09 4.48 11.48
C SER A 90 1.20 3.65 11.61
N SER A 91 1.38 2.63 10.76
CA SER A 91 2.61 1.82 10.79
C SER A 91 3.86 2.64 10.46
N LEU A 92 3.75 3.70 9.66
CA LEU A 92 4.87 4.58 9.32
C LEU A 92 5.31 5.44 10.49
N PHE A 93 4.37 6.00 11.26
CA PHE A 93 4.69 6.78 12.46
C PHE A 93 5.40 5.92 13.49
N ILE A 94 4.91 4.71 13.72
CA ILE A 94 5.55 3.76 14.64
C ILE A 94 6.97 3.43 14.15
N THR A 95 7.14 3.22 12.84
CA THR A 95 8.47 2.92 12.30
C THR A 95 9.43 4.10 12.41
N GLN A 96 9.00 5.33 12.10
CA GLN A 96 9.85 6.51 12.25
C GLN A 96 10.28 6.72 13.70
N ILE A 97 9.38 6.50 14.66
CA ILE A 97 9.70 6.57 16.09
C ILE A 97 10.77 5.55 16.45
N VAL A 98 10.63 4.29 16.01
CA VAL A 98 11.62 3.23 16.27
C VAL A 98 12.97 3.53 15.59
N ALA A 99 12.97 3.99 14.33
CA ALA A 99 14.17 4.33 13.59
C ALA A 99 14.93 5.55 14.18
N THR A 100 14.21 6.53 14.75
CA THR A 100 14.86 7.68 15.43
C THR A 100 15.39 7.35 16.83
N GLY A 101 14.96 6.23 17.43
CA GLY A 101 15.44 5.74 18.72
C GLY A 101 16.80 5.06 18.65
N ASP A 102 17.15 4.49 17.50
CA ASP A 102 18.39 3.74 17.29
C ASP A 102 19.39 4.59 16.47
N LYS A 103 20.21 5.39 17.15
CA LYS A 103 21.24 6.24 16.52
C LYS A 103 22.50 5.46 16.17
N GLY A 104 22.36 4.26 15.61
CA GLY A 104 23.46 3.48 15.07
C GLY A 104 23.70 3.81 13.61
N VAL A 105 24.82 4.48 13.35
CA VAL A 105 25.56 4.63 12.07
C VAL A 105 24.74 4.77 10.77
N TYR A 106 24.83 5.98 10.20
CA TYR A 106 24.48 6.36 8.83
C TYR A 106 24.71 5.24 7.79
N ASP A 107 23.62 4.73 7.22
CA ASP A 107 23.66 3.98 5.95
C ASP A 107 23.02 4.81 4.83
N SER A 108 23.69 4.83 3.69
CA SER A 108 23.17 5.25 2.38
C SER A 108 21.94 4.46 1.92
N ASP A 109 21.49 3.48 2.70
CA ASP A 109 20.31 2.62 2.59
C ASP A 109 18.95 3.35 2.54
N ILE A 110 18.92 4.64 2.83
CA ILE A 110 17.67 5.37 3.08
C ILE A 110 16.86 5.54 1.78
N GLU A 111 17.49 5.71 0.62
CA GLU A 111 16.77 6.19 -0.57
C GLU A 111 15.80 5.15 -1.15
N LEU A 112 16.25 3.92 -1.43
CA LEU A 112 15.40 2.85 -1.97
C LEU A 112 14.36 2.37 -0.96
N LYS A 113 14.68 2.42 0.34
CA LYS A 113 13.73 2.18 1.44
C LYS A 113 12.66 3.29 1.48
N LEU A 114 13.03 4.55 1.25
CA LEU A 114 12.11 5.69 1.17
C LEU A 114 11.20 5.59 -0.07
N TRP A 115 11.76 5.23 -1.22
CA TRP A 115 10.98 4.99 -2.45
C TRP A 115 10.02 3.81 -2.29
N GLY A 116 10.48 2.70 -1.70
CA GLY A 116 9.64 1.57 -1.32
C GLY A 116 8.48 2.03 -0.43
N ALA A 117 8.76 2.77 0.65
CA ALA A 117 7.72 3.31 1.53
C ALA A 117 6.76 4.28 0.82
N GLY A 118 7.27 5.14 -0.06
CA GLY A 118 6.46 6.08 -0.84
C GLY A 118 5.49 5.37 -1.78
N ILE A 119 5.98 4.42 -2.58
CA ILE A 119 5.16 3.61 -3.49
C ILE A 119 4.15 2.78 -2.68
N TRP A 120 4.56 2.27 -1.52
CA TRP A 120 3.68 1.55 -0.61
C TRP A 120 2.52 2.45 -0.18
N ILE A 121 2.75 3.66 0.33
CA ILE A 121 1.68 4.62 0.68
C ILE A 121 0.77 4.91 -0.51
N CYS A 122 1.36 5.15 -1.69
CA CYS A 122 0.60 5.41 -2.91
C CYS A 122 -0.35 4.26 -3.25
N SER A 123 0.03 3.01 -2.97
CA SER A 123 -0.85 1.84 -3.18
C SER A 123 -2.09 1.87 -2.29
N TYR A 124 -1.94 2.23 -1.00
CA TYR A 124 -3.06 2.34 -0.05
C TYR A 124 -3.95 3.52 -0.42
N LEU A 125 -3.35 4.64 -0.81
CA LEU A 125 -4.09 5.82 -1.24
C LEU A 125 -4.88 5.55 -2.53
N ALA A 126 -4.27 4.88 -3.51
CA ALA A 126 -4.95 4.48 -4.74
C ALA A 126 -6.13 3.54 -4.46
N LEU A 127 -5.96 2.56 -3.56
CA LEU A 127 -7.04 1.66 -3.17
C LEU A 127 -8.18 2.42 -2.47
N LEU A 128 -7.86 3.32 -1.54
CA LEU A 128 -8.84 4.15 -0.82
C LEU A 128 -9.61 5.06 -1.78
N LEU A 129 -8.91 5.85 -2.58
CA LEU A 129 -9.51 6.79 -3.53
C LEU A 129 -10.36 6.06 -4.57
N GLY A 130 -9.85 4.97 -5.15
CA GLY A 130 -10.59 4.16 -6.10
C GLY A 130 -11.87 3.60 -5.49
N THR A 131 -11.81 3.14 -4.24
CA THR A 131 -12.96 2.58 -3.51
C THR A 131 -14.00 3.63 -3.15
N VAL A 132 -13.58 4.78 -2.60
CA VAL A 132 -14.45 5.88 -2.23
C VAL A 132 -15.12 6.47 -3.46
N TRP A 133 -14.35 6.71 -4.52
CA TRP A 133 -14.86 7.25 -5.77
C TRP A 133 -15.90 6.31 -6.41
N ASN A 134 -15.61 5.00 -6.48
CA ASN A 134 -16.55 4.03 -7.03
C ASN A 134 -17.87 4.02 -6.23
N TYR A 135 -17.80 4.12 -4.89
CA TYR A 135 -18.99 4.19 -4.06
C TYR A 135 -19.81 5.47 -4.28
N ILE A 136 -19.16 6.63 -4.45
CA ILE A 136 -19.86 7.90 -4.70
C ILE A 136 -20.61 7.83 -6.04
N ILE A 137 -20.00 7.22 -7.07
CA ILE A 137 -20.65 6.97 -8.36
C ILE A 137 -21.85 6.03 -8.19
N ASP A 138 -21.67 4.88 -7.52
CA ASP A 138 -22.74 3.89 -7.32
C ASP A 138 -23.95 4.46 -6.57
N ARG A 139 -23.75 5.48 -5.72
CA ARG A 139 -24.82 6.17 -4.98
C ARG A 139 -25.45 7.33 -5.75
N GLY A 140 -24.97 7.68 -6.95
CA GLY A 140 -25.51 8.77 -7.76
C GLY A 140 -25.35 10.16 -7.13
N ILE A 141 -24.38 10.35 -6.24
CA ILE A 141 -24.16 11.63 -5.54
C ILE A 141 -23.64 12.71 -6.51
N ILE A 142 -22.93 12.31 -7.57
CA ILE A 142 -22.35 13.21 -8.57
C ILE A 142 -23.35 13.59 -9.68
N GLU A 143 -24.44 12.84 -9.89
CA GLU A 143 -25.44 13.14 -10.93
C GLU A 143 -26.54 14.12 -10.48
N LYS A 144 -26.54 14.56 -9.21
CA LYS A 144 -27.58 15.45 -8.64
C LYS A 144 -27.12 16.87 -8.29
N SER A 145 -25.91 17.27 -8.68
CA SER A 145 -25.41 18.65 -8.56
C SER A 145 -25.39 19.34 -9.91
#